data_AF-H9GVA1-F1
#
_entry.id   AF-H9GVA1-F1
#
_cell.length_a   1.000
_cell.length_b   1.000
_cell.length_c   1.000
_cell.angle_alpha   90.00
_cell.angle_beta   90.00
_cell.angle_gamma   90.00
#
_symmetry.space_group_name_H-M   'P 1'
#
loop_
_entity.id
_entity.type
_entity.pdbx_description
1 polymer ?
#
loop_
_entity_poly.entity_id
_entity_poly.type
_entity_poly.pdbx_seq_one_letter_code
_entity_poly.pdbx_strand_id
1 'polypeptide(L)'
;VGTDNTTLLLNFMCNSSCMGGMNRRAILAIITLETLQGDLLGRRCFEVRVCACPGRDRKSEEENALKAAVPKGKSKKGFDCVSTPNQLNRLFRVQVRNRKHYRMLKMILEGLELREKQQGEEEEEAEPETRCLPKAPKRKRLRVKDENPDSD
;
A
#
# COMPACT_ATOMS: atom_id res chain seq x y z
N VAL A 1 20.90 5.26 -28.70
CA VAL A 1 20.62 5.72 -27.32
C VAL A 1 19.11 5.88 -27.22
N GLY A 2 18.46 5.26 -26.23
CA GLY A 2 16.98 5.17 -26.20
C GLY A 2 16.36 4.82 -24.85
N THR A 3 17.12 4.90 -23.74
CA THR A 3 16.60 4.74 -22.37
C THR A 3 17.24 5.79 -21.47
N ASP A 4 16.50 6.28 -20.48
CA ASP A 4 16.89 7.27 -19.49
C ASP A 4 17.28 6.64 -18.13
N ASN A 5 17.21 5.30 -18.04
CA ASN A 5 17.44 4.55 -16.82
C ASN A 5 18.39 3.35 -17.03
N THR A 6 18.98 2.91 -15.91
CA THR A 6 19.79 1.70 -15.81
C THR A 6 19.16 0.78 -14.77
N THR A 7 18.95 -0.50 -15.13
CA THR A 7 18.32 -1.49 -14.25
C THR A 7 19.38 -2.33 -13.54
N LEU A 8 19.23 -2.50 -12.22
CA LEU A 8 20.05 -3.40 -11.41
C LEU A 8 19.20 -4.58 -10.96
N LEU A 9 19.68 -5.80 -11.21
CA LEU A 9 19.02 -7.03 -10.73
C LEU A 9 19.67 -7.48 -9.43
N LEU A 10 18.88 -7.59 -8.37
CA LEU A 10 19.33 -7.97 -7.02
C LEU A 10 18.59 -9.24 -6.57
N ASN A 11 19.34 -10.17 -5.95
CA ASN A 11 18.78 -11.40 -5.38
C ASN A 11 18.92 -11.39 -3.85
N PHE A 12 17.81 -11.58 -3.16
CA PHE A 12 17.79 -11.70 -1.70
C PHE A 12 17.74 -13.18 -1.29
N MET A 13 18.71 -13.61 -0.48
CA MET A 13 18.96 -15.04 -0.23
C MET A 13 18.29 -15.61 1.03
N CYS A 14 17.70 -14.77 1.90
CA CYS A 14 16.92 -15.25 3.05
C CYS A 14 15.54 -14.61 3.07
N ASN A 15 14.58 -15.38 3.55
CA ASN A 15 13.27 -14.86 3.90
C ASN A 15 13.36 -13.92 5.10
N SER A 16 12.53 -12.88 5.11
CA SER A 16 12.44 -11.98 6.26
C SER A 16 12.02 -12.73 7.53
N SER A 17 11.34 -13.89 7.41
CA SER A 17 10.93 -14.74 8.52
C SER A 17 11.97 -15.73 9.05
N CYS A 18 13.19 -15.78 8.46
CA CYS A 18 14.26 -16.68 8.91
C CYS A 18 14.51 -16.50 10.44
N MET A 19 14.36 -17.58 11.22
CA MET A 19 14.69 -17.59 12.65
C MET A 19 16.21 -17.45 12.84
N GLY A 20 16.65 -16.71 13.86
CA GLY A 20 18.08 -16.47 14.12
C GLY A 20 18.75 -15.43 13.20
N GLY A 21 18.03 -14.89 12.21
CA GLY A 21 18.51 -13.82 11.32
C GLY A 21 17.65 -12.55 11.41
N MET A 22 16.96 -12.22 10.32
CA MET A 22 16.04 -11.08 10.26
C MET A 22 14.89 -11.21 11.27
N ASN A 23 14.36 -12.42 11.47
CA ASN A 23 13.31 -12.72 12.45
C ASN A 23 12.10 -11.76 12.37
N ARG A 24 11.54 -11.61 11.17
CA ARG A 24 10.38 -10.77 10.84
C ARG A 24 10.57 -9.27 11.10
N ARG A 25 11.80 -8.81 11.35
CA ARG A 25 12.11 -7.38 11.42
C ARG A 25 12.10 -6.79 10.00
N ALA A 26 11.55 -5.58 9.89
CA ALA A 26 11.58 -4.82 8.65
C ALA A 26 13.04 -4.52 8.26
N ILE A 27 13.32 -4.57 6.95
CA ILE A 27 14.63 -4.25 6.39
C ILE A 27 14.51 -3.15 5.36
N LEU A 28 15.56 -2.33 5.28
CA LEU A 28 15.70 -1.29 4.27
C LEU A 28 16.86 -1.67 3.36
N ALA A 29 16.60 -1.75 2.06
CA ALA A 29 17.65 -1.79 1.06
C ALA A 29 18.12 -0.36 0.81
N ILE A 30 19.43 -0.14 0.86
CA ILE A 30 20.06 1.16 0.62
C ILE A 30 20.94 1.02 -0.61
N ILE A 31 20.63 1.80 -1.64
CA ILE A 31 21.43 1.89 -2.87
C ILE A 31 22.19 3.21 -2.82
N THR A 32 23.52 3.14 -2.86
CA THR A 32 24.41 4.29 -2.90
C THR A 32 25.09 4.40 -4.27
N LEU A 33 25.25 5.64 -4.73
CA LEU A 33 26.11 5.99 -5.84
C LEU A 33 27.37 6.62 -5.25
N GLU A 34 28.52 6.02 -5.49
CA GLU A 34 29.79 6.39 -4.88
C GLU A 34 30.87 6.64 -5.94
N THR A 35 31.83 7.50 -5.63
CA THR A 35 33.05 7.66 -6.42
C THR A 35 34.00 6.48 -6.18
N LEU A 36 35.03 6.33 -7.02
CA LEU A 36 36.08 5.32 -6.81
C LEU A 36 36.85 5.51 -5.50
N GLN A 37 36.80 6.73 -4.95
CA GLN A 37 37.43 7.12 -3.69
C GLN A 37 36.51 6.86 -2.47
N GLY A 38 35.27 6.42 -2.70
CA GLY A 38 34.28 6.16 -1.64
C GLY A 38 33.44 7.37 -1.24
N ASP A 39 33.48 8.47 -1.99
CA ASP A 39 32.63 9.64 -1.71
C ASP A 39 31.20 9.39 -2.19
N LEU A 40 30.22 9.71 -1.35
CA LEU A 40 28.80 9.54 -1.64
C LEU A 40 28.28 10.64 -2.58
N LEU A 41 27.83 10.25 -3.77
CA LEU A 41 27.17 11.14 -4.73
C LEU A 41 25.65 11.11 -4.58
N GLY A 42 25.09 9.96 -4.17
CA GLY A 42 23.64 9.79 -4.03
C GLY A 42 23.26 8.57 -3.20
N ARG A 43 22.05 8.62 -2.62
CA ARG A 43 21.49 7.51 -1.84
C ARG A 43 19.97 7.41 -2.05
N ARG A 44 19.48 6.19 -2.26
CA ARG A 44 18.05 5.86 -2.22
C ARG A 44 17.83 4.67 -1.30
N CYS A 45 16.70 4.67 -0.61
CA CYS A 45 16.30 3.57 0.26
C CYS A 45 14.85 3.17 -0.03
N PHE A 46 14.58 1.88 0.12
CA PHE A 46 13.24 1.32 0.03
C PHE A 46 13.12 0.12 0.98
N GLU A 47 11.91 -0.12 1.46
CA GLU A 47 11.61 -1.27 2.31
C GLU A 47 11.53 -2.54 1.48
N VAL A 48 12.08 -3.64 2.02
CA VAL A 48 12.07 -4.94 1.36
C VAL A 48 11.50 -5.99 2.30
N ARG A 49 10.62 -6.84 1.76
CA ARG A 49 10.13 -8.03 2.46
C ARG A 49 10.26 -9.24 1.56
N VAL A 50 11.12 -10.18 1.97
CA VAL A 50 11.34 -11.44 1.26
C VAL A 50 10.41 -12.48 1.87
N CYS A 51 9.39 -12.88 1.11
CA CYS A 51 8.35 -13.79 1.58
C CYS A 51 7.92 -14.77 0.50
N ALA A 52 7.29 -15.87 0.90
CA ALA A 52 6.84 -16.91 -0.02
C ALA A 52 5.65 -16.49 -0.91
N CYS A 53 4.87 -15.48 -0.49
CA CYS A 53 3.66 -15.04 -1.19
C CYS A 53 3.61 -13.50 -1.30
N PRO A 54 4.43 -12.88 -2.17
CA PRO A 54 4.55 -11.41 -2.25
C PRO A 54 3.23 -10.68 -2.48
N GLY A 55 2.37 -11.17 -3.38
CA GLY A 55 1.09 -10.52 -3.68
C GLY A 55 0.10 -10.52 -2.52
N ARG A 56 0.06 -11.62 -1.74
CA ARG A 56 -0.80 -11.72 -0.55
C ARG A 56 -0.31 -10.79 0.55
N ASP A 57 0.98 -10.88 0.87
CA ASP A 57 1.59 -10.09 1.94
C ASP A 57 1.50 -8.59 1.61
N ARG A 58 1.77 -8.19 0.35
CA ARG A 58 1.59 -6.80 -0.13
C ARG A 58 0.16 -6.29 0.13
N LYS A 59 -0.85 -7.03 -0.34
CA LYS A 59 -2.26 -6.64 -0.17
C LYS A 59 -2.63 -6.50 1.32
N SER A 60 -2.16 -7.42 2.15
CA SER A 60 -2.45 -7.40 3.58
C SER A 60 -1.76 -6.24 4.29
N GLU A 61 -0.53 -5.89 3.89
CA GLU A 61 0.22 -4.77 4.46
C GLU A 61 -0.38 -3.42 4.05
N GLU A 62 -0.74 -3.26 2.78
CA GLU A 62 -1.43 -2.07 2.27
C GLU A 62 -2.78 -1.85 2.98
N GLU A 63 -3.61 -2.89 3.10
CA GLU A 63 -4.90 -2.81 3.81
C GLU A 63 -4.72 -2.45 5.29
N ASN A 64 -3.68 -2.99 5.94
CA ASN A 64 -3.39 -2.68 7.33
C ASN A 64 -2.87 -1.24 7.50
N ALA A 65 -2.05 -0.74 6.57
CA ALA A 65 -1.58 0.64 6.55
C ALA A 65 -2.74 1.63 6.38
N LEU A 66 -3.68 1.34 5.47
CA LEU A 66 -4.90 2.14 5.28
C LEU A 66 -5.75 2.18 6.55
N LYS A 67 -5.93 1.03 7.22
CA LYS A 67 -6.68 0.95 8.49
C LYS A 67 -5.98 1.67 9.64
N ALA A 68 -4.64 1.68 9.66
CA ALA A 68 -3.86 2.40 10.67
C ALA A 68 -3.89 3.92 10.46
N ALA A 69 -4.01 4.38 9.22
CA ALA A 69 -4.12 5.80 8.88
C ALA A 69 -5.48 6.42 9.27
N VAL A 70 -6.53 5.61 9.47
CA VAL A 70 -7.82 6.10 10.00
C VAL A 70 -7.74 6.21 11.53
N PRO A 71 -7.91 7.40 12.12
CA PRO A 71 -7.88 7.57 13.56
C PRO A 71 -9.04 6.78 14.20
N LYS A 72 -8.72 5.69 14.90
CA LYS A 72 -9.70 4.97 15.72
C LYS A 72 -10.07 5.81 16.94
N GLY A 73 -11.04 6.69 16.76
CA GLY A 73 -11.74 7.34 17.87
C GLY A 73 -12.47 6.28 18.71
N LYS A 74 -12.02 6.07 19.94
CA LYS A 74 -12.74 5.28 20.94
C LYS A 74 -13.96 6.09 21.41
N SER A 75 -15.12 5.91 20.79
CA SER A 75 -16.39 6.41 21.34
C SER A 75 -17.50 5.37 21.18
N LYS A 76 -18.10 5.06 22.32
CA LYS A 76 -19.28 4.21 22.49
C LYS A 76 -20.52 4.84 21.81
N LYS A 77 -21.42 3.96 21.36
CA LYS A 77 -22.84 4.16 20.99
C LYS A 77 -23.15 4.95 19.71
N GLY A 78 -23.66 4.20 18.73
CA GLY A 78 -24.78 4.53 17.84
C GLY A 78 -24.74 5.88 17.13
N PHE A 79 -24.28 5.88 15.89
CA PHE A 79 -24.75 6.83 14.88
C PHE A 79 -24.63 6.17 13.50
N ASP A 80 -25.74 6.16 12.77
CA ASP A 80 -25.92 5.46 11.50
C ASP A 80 -24.93 5.95 10.43
N CYS A 81 -24.22 5.00 9.81
CA CYS A 81 -23.37 5.23 8.66
C CYS A 81 -24.22 5.27 7.38
N VAL A 82 -24.75 6.44 7.06
CA VAL A 82 -25.07 6.76 5.66
C VAL A 82 -23.80 7.30 5.03
N SER A 83 -23.04 6.41 4.41
CA SER A 83 -21.95 6.77 3.49
C SER A 83 -22.56 7.37 2.22
N THR A 84 -22.90 8.66 2.24
CA THR A 84 -23.21 9.39 1.01
C THR A 84 -21.93 9.55 0.17
N PRO A 85 -21.96 9.23 -1.13
CA PRO A 85 -20.78 9.27 -2.03
C PRO A 85 -20.27 10.68 -2.37
N ASN A 86 -20.79 11.73 -1.72
CA ASN A 86 -20.58 13.12 -2.13
C ASN A 86 -19.55 13.91 -1.28
N GLN A 87 -18.75 13.24 -0.45
CA GLN A 87 -17.71 13.91 0.36
C GLN A 87 -16.34 14.04 -0.34
N LEU A 88 -16.16 13.40 -1.50
CA LEU A 88 -14.86 13.39 -2.20
C LEU A 88 -14.46 14.77 -2.73
N ASN A 89 -15.43 15.64 -3.04
CA ASN A 89 -15.19 16.94 -3.68
C ASN A 89 -15.51 18.12 -2.74
N ARG A 90 -15.06 18.01 -1.48
CA ARG A 90 -15.25 19.06 -0.48
C ARG A 90 -14.12 20.08 -0.59
N LEU A 91 -14.45 21.30 -1.03
CA LEU A 91 -13.49 22.40 -1.09
C LEU A 91 -13.13 22.90 0.31
N PHE A 92 -11.83 23.00 0.59
CA PHE A 92 -11.29 23.56 1.83
C PHE A 92 -10.51 24.85 1.54
N ARG A 93 -10.64 25.87 2.42
CA ARG A 93 -9.86 27.11 2.32
C ARG A 93 -8.79 27.15 3.41
N VAL A 94 -7.55 27.41 3.01
CA VAL A 94 -6.42 27.57 3.93
C VAL A 94 -5.98 29.03 3.92
N GLN A 95 -6.04 29.70 5.06
CA GLN A 95 -5.48 31.05 5.21
C GLN A 95 -3.98 30.98 5.48
N VAL A 96 -3.19 31.63 4.61
CA VAL A 96 -1.72 31.63 4.72
C VAL A 96 -1.24 33.06 4.90
N ARG A 97 -0.52 33.30 6.00
CA ARG A 97 0.26 34.54 6.19
C ARG A 97 1.66 34.31 5.62
N ASN A 98 2.25 35.36 5.04
CA ASN A 98 3.55 35.37 4.33
C ASN A 98 3.52 34.83 2.88
N ARG A 99 3.95 35.68 1.93
CA ARG A 99 3.96 35.39 0.49
C ARG A 99 4.87 34.21 0.11
N LYS A 100 5.97 34.00 0.83
CA LYS A 100 6.88 32.87 0.54
C LYS A 100 6.23 31.52 0.86
N HIS A 101 5.51 31.43 1.98
CA HIS A 101 4.79 30.23 2.38
C HIS A 101 3.63 29.94 1.43
N TYR A 102 2.92 30.99 0.99
CA TYR A 102 1.88 30.84 -0.03
C TYR A 102 2.43 30.23 -1.32
N ARG A 103 3.57 30.72 -1.81
CA ARG A 103 4.20 30.17 -3.03
C ARG A 103 4.57 28.70 -2.87
N MET A 104 5.14 28.31 -1.73
CA MET A 104 5.50 26.92 -1.46
C MET A 104 4.26 26.01 -1.43
N LEU A 105 3.21 26.41 -0.70
CA LEU A 105 1.96 25.64 -0.62
C LEU A 105 1.25 25.57 -1.97
N LYS A 106 1.27 26.66 -2.74
CA LYS A 106 0.72 26.70 -4.10
C LYS A 106 1.45 25.73 -5.03
N MET A 107 2.78 25.71 -5.00
CA MET A 107 3.58 24.77 -5.80
C MET A 107 3.27 23.30 -5.44
N ILE A 108 3.10 23.00 -4.15
CA ILE A 108 2.76 21.64 -3.71
C ILE A 108 1.36 21.27 -4.20
N LEU A 109 0.38 22.16 -4.07
CA LEU A 109 -0.99 21.92 -4.52
C LEU A 109 -1.05 21.65 -6.03
N GLU A 110 -0.44 22.52 -6.84
CA GLU A 110 -0.37 22.34 -8.31
C GLU A 110 0.31 21.01 -8.68
N GLY A 111 1.36 20.62 -7.96
CA GLY A 111 2.05 19.35 -8.17
C GLY A 111 1.23 18.11 -7.82
N LEU A 112 0.35 18.18 -6.82
CA LEU A 112 -0.56 17.10 -6.46
C LEU A 112 -1.70 16.96 -7.48
N GLU A 113 -2.29 18.08 -7.90
CA GLU A 113 -3.36 18.10 -8.92
C GLU A 113 -2.88 17.53 -10.27
N LEU A 114 -1.61 17.78 -10.65
CA LEU A 114 -1.02 17.20 -11.87
C LEU A 114 -0.86 15.68 -11.78
N ARG A 115 -0.51 15.15 -10.60
CA ARG A 115 -0.34 13.71 -10.39
C ARG A 115 -1.68 12.97 -10.42
N GLU A 116 -2.73 13.57 -9.86
CA GLU A 116 -4.09 12.99 -9.89
C GLU A 116 -4.63 12.89 -11.32
N LYS A 117 -4.35 13.88 -12.18
CA LYS A 117 -4.75 13.85 -13.60
C LYS A 117 -4.10 12.69 -14.37
N GLN A 118 -2.81 12.45 -14.14
CA GLN A 118 -2.08 11.36 -14.80
C GLN A 118 -2.57 9.98 -14.36
N GLN A 119 -3.04 9.84 -13.13
CA GLN A 119 -3.63 8.59 -12.62
C GLN A 119 -5.04 8.33 -13.16
N GLY A 120 -5.82 9.39 -13.46
CA GLY A 120 -7.13 9.26 -14.10
C GLY A 120 -7.08 8.87 -15.58
N GLU A 121 -6.05 9.34 -16.32
CA GLU A 121 -5.86 9.00 -17.73
C GLU A 121 -5.38 7.54 -17.93
N GLU A 122 -4.71 6.93 -16.94
CA GLU A 122 -4.34 5.51 -16.97
C GLU A 122 -5.51 4.55 -16.67
N GLU A 123 -6.57 5.01 -15.99
CA GLU A 123 -7.76 4.21 -15.68
C GLU A 123 -8.82 4.24 -16.80
N GLU A 124 -8.82 5.25 -17.69
CA GLU A 124 -9.83 5.42 -18.76
C GLU A 124 -9.62 4.46 -19.96
N GLU A 125 -8.47 3.79 -20.08
CA GLU A 125 -8.20 2.79 -21.13
C GLU A 125 -8.63 1.36 -20.73
N ALA A 126 -9.14 1.15 -19.50
CA ALA A 126 -9.67 -0.14 -19.06
C ALA A 126 -11.21 -0.17 -19.15
N GLU A 127 -11.73 -0.65 -20.29
CA GLU A 127 -13.15 -0.89 -20.52
C GLU A 127 -13.77 -1.77 -19.40
N PRO A 128 -14.96 -1.42 -18.84
CA PRO A 128 -15.60 -2.25 -17.83
C PRO A 128 -16.34 -3.41 -18.53
N GLU A 129 -15.67 -4.55 -18.71
CA GLU A 129 -16.38 -5.79 -19.06
C GLU A 129 -17.34 -6.16 -17.92
N THR A 130 -18.63 -6.09 -18.23
CA THR A 130 -19.72 -6.52 -17.36
C THR A 130 -19.66 -8.04 -17.22
N ARG A 131 -18.97 -8.57 -16.20
CA ARG A 131 -19.08 -10.00 -15.84
C ARG A 131 -19.96 -10.19 -14.63
N CYS A 132 -21.21 -10.52 -14.92
CA CYS A 132 -22.16 -11.11 -13.98
C CYS A 132 -21.56 -12.38 -13.33
N LEU A 133 -21.34 -12.37 -12.01
CA LEU A 133 -21.07 -13.59 -11.25
C LEU A 133 -22.37 -14.11 -10.60
N PRO A 134 -22.70 -15.40 -10.73
CA PRO A 134 -23.93 -15.97 -10.20
C PRO A 134 -23.93 -16.04 -8.67
N LYS A 135 -25.10 -15.80 -8.08
CA LYS A 135 -25.38 -15.88 -6.64
C LYS A 135 -25.16 -17.32 -6.13
N ALA A 136 -24.30 -17.49 -5.13
CA ALA A 136 -24.17 -18.75 -4.40
C ALA A 136 -25.39 -18.99 -3.49
N PRO A 137 -26.03 -20.18 -3.48
CA PRO A 137 -27.17 -20.46 -2.63
C PRO A 137 -26.75 -20.77 -1.17
N LYS A 138 -27.61 -20.36 -0.24
CA LYS A 138 -27.44 -20.53 1.21
C LYS A 138 -27.75 -21.97 1.68
N ARG A 139 -26.79 -22.56 2.40
CA ARG A 139 -26.86 -23.45 3.59
C ARG A 139 -27.80 -24.67 3.63
N LYS A 140 -27.23 -25.82 4.03
CA LYS A 140 -27.80 -26.72 5.07
C LYS A 140 -26.67 -27.25 5.98
N ARG A 141 -26.96 -27.37 7.29
CA ARG A 141 -26.05 -27.84 8.38
C ARG A 141 -26.34 -29.32 8.73
N LEU A 142 -25.40 -29.89 9.49
CA LEU A 142 -25.41 -31.12 10.33
C LEU A 142 -25.20 -32.46 9.59
N ARG A 143 -24.39 -33.42 10.07
CA ARG A 143 -24.27 -33.92 11.46
C ARG A 143 -22.85 -34.30 11.92
N VAL A 144 -22.67 -34.22 13.24
CA VAL A 144 -21.63 -34.85 14.09
C VAL A 144 -21.86 -36.36 14.20
N LYS A 145 -20.80 -37.14 14.49
CA LYS A 145 -20.69 -38.37 15.33
C LYS A 145 -19.63 -39.33 14.71
N ASP A 146 -18.63 -39.93 15.34
CA ASP A 146 -18.19 -40.14 16.75
C ASP A 146 -16.67 -40.47 16.80
N GLU A 147 -16.15 -40.58 18.03
CA GLU A 147 -14.74 -40.73 18.43
C GLU A 147 -14.08 -42.13 18.27
N ASN A 148 -12.75 -42.12 18.02
CA ASN A 148 -11.62 -42.93 18.55
C ASN A 148 -11.58 -44.49 18.46
N PRO A 149 -10.45 -45.22 18.76
CA PRO A 149 -9.04 -44.84 19.02
C PRO A 149 -7.95 -45.70 18.27
N ASP A 150 -6.67 -45.36 18.53
CA ASP A 150 -5.35 -46.04 18.39
C ASP A 150 -5.21 -47.49 17.87
N SER A 151 -4.09 -47.74 17.17
CA SER A 151 -3.34 -49.02 17.20
C SER A 151 -1.86 -48.81 16.80
N ASP A 152 -0.98 -49.22 17.73
CA ASP A 152 0.48 -49.51 17.75
C ASP A 152 1.45 -48.99 16.66
#